data_AF-A0A7C7D4W7-F1
#
_entry.id   AF-A0A7C7D4W7-F1
#
_cell.length_a   1.000
_cell.length_b   1.000
_cell.length_c   1.000
_cell.angle_alpha   90.00
_cell.angle_beta   90.00
_cell.angle_gamma   90.00
#
_symmetry.space_group_name_H-M   'P 1'
#
loop_
_entity.id
_entity.type
_entity.pdbx_description
1 polymer ?
#
loop_
_entity_poly.entity_id
_entity_poly.type
_entity_poly.pdbx_seq_one_letter_code
_entity_poly.pdbx_strand_id
1 'polypeptide(L)'
;MNEWDIKHQNSRRKQIYELYRKYMFDKLDDDLNWYGKERKIGFREIMWHCLPLLDGDERSITRANRIIEGVSLKVCHFTPMTSLQILLKYKDRLTKKVIDKLENYIKDSLPAAASDNIHFTMYNDNFATMNTFTLLVAGEMFGDKEIFNAGMKKLNQLKEVLMRCGTIMEYCSATYTPVSTHTLAEMVNYVKDSEAKNLARQCEERMWAEIATHYHAPTAHLAGPHSRAYMIDSVGHPHNLASFLYLVFGEKVFINPVNDLFPPHKQQVIHCGLEILMWPNSVWLCSGDCHCPDYLADIFLNKTFPYSVITTSECLPSPEYIYEDSELEYPA
;
A
#
# COMPACT_ATOMS: atom_id res chain seq x y z
N MET A 1 20.03 7.26 12.80
CA MET A 1 18.76 7.88 13.23
C MET A 1 18.89 9.32 12.78
N ASN A 2 18.18 9.80 11.77
CA ASN A 2 17.18 9.18 10.90
C ASN A 2 17.89 8.31 9.82
N GLU A 3 17.31 7.23 9.32
CA GLU A 3 16.59 7.13 8.05
C GLU A 3 15.12 7.01 8.40
N TRP A 4 14.53 8.20 8.46
CA TRP A 4 13.15 8.58 8.80
C TRP A 4 12.40 7.66 9.79
N ASP A 5 13.05 7.46 10.92
CA ASP A 5 12.37 7.35 12.20
C ASP A 5 11.34 6.20 12.36
N ILE A 6 11.76 5.00 11.93
CA ILE A 6 11.05 3.71 12.08
C ILE A 6 10.43 3.52 13.46
N LYS A 7 11.14 3.90 14.53
CA LYS A 7 10.64 3.77 15.90
C LYS A 7 9.34 4.55 16.11
N HIS A 8 9.26 5.78 15.61
CA HIS A 8 8.04 6.58 15.70
C HIS A 8 6.99 6.20 14.65
N GLN A 9 7.38 5.60 13.51
CA GLN A 9 6.41 5.03 12.56
C GLN A 9 5.54 3.98 13.26
N ASN A 10 6.14 3.05 14.03
CA ASN A 10 5.39 2.05 14.78
C ASN A 10 4.41 2.68 15.80
N SER A 11 4.85 3.70 16.54
CA SER A 11 3.97 4.41 17.47
C SER A 11 2.76 5.04 16.77
N ARG A 12 2.97 5.67 15.61
CA ARG A 12 1.90 6.29 14.80
C ARG A 12 0.96 5.25 14.20
N ARG A 13 1.50 4.13 13.70
CA ARG A 13 0.71 2.98 13.25
C ARG A 13 -0.23 2.49 14.34
N LYS A 14 0.28 2.27 15.56
CA LYS A 14 -0.55 1.84 16.70
C LYS A 14 -1.67 2.82 17.00
N GLN A 15 -1.38 4.12 17.02
CA GLN A 15 -2.38 5.16 17.23
C GLN A 15 -3.47 5.13 16.13
N ILE A 16 -3.08 5.03 14.87
CA ILE A 16 -4.01 4.93 13.73
C ILE A 16 -4.86 3.66 13.85
N TYR A 17 -4.26 2.52 14.23
CA TYR A 17 -4.96 1.25 14.39
C TYR A 17 -5.95 1.27 15.56
N GLU A 18 -5.60 1.89 16.69
CA GLU A 18 -6.49 2.10 17.83
C GLU A 18 -7.71 2.94 17.45
N LEU A 19 -7.49 4.05 16.75
CA LEU A 19 -8.57 4.90 16.25
C LEU A 19 -9.43 4.15 15.24
N TYR A 20 -8.82 3.46 14.28
CA TYR A 20 -9.55 2.65 13.32
C TYR A 20 -10.46 1.62 14.02
N ARG A 21 -9.93 0.84 14.97
CA ARG A 21 -10.72 -0.13 15.74
C ARG A 21 -11.87 0.56 16.47
N LYS A 22 -11.64 1.70 17.11
CA LYS A 22 -12.68 2.47 17.80
C LYS A 22 -13.88 2.81 16.90
N TYR A 23 -13.65 3.10 15.62
CA TYR A 23 -14.72 3.48 14.69
C TYR A 23 -15.26 2.32 13.84
N MET A 24 -14.45 1.31 13.55
CA MET A 24 -14.76 0.27 12.57
C MET A 24 -15.03 -1.12 13.17
N PHE A 25 -14.67 -1.38 14.43
CA PHE A 25 -14.79 -2.73 15.02
C PHE A 25 -16.22 -3.30 14.96
N ASP A 26 -17.23 -2.48 15.25
CA ASP A 26 -18.64 -2.89 15.23
C ASP A 26 -19.31 -2.71 13.85
N LYS A 27 -18.57 -2.26 12.84
CA LYS A 27 -19.10 -2.05 11.48
C LYS A 27 -19.09 -3.31 10.63
N LEU A 28 -18.24 -4.27 10.96
CA LEU A 28 -18.17 -5.59 10.35
C LEU A 28 -18.12 -6.63 11.49
N ASP A 29 -19.16 -7.43 11.61
CA ASP A 29 -19.23 -8.44 12.67
C ASP A 29 -18.54 -9.76 12.29
N ASP A 30 -18.62 -10.73 13.20
CA ASP A 30 -18.04 -12.07 13.02
C ASP A 30 -18.65 -12.86 11.85
N ASP A 31 -19.87 -12.52 11.45
CA ASP A 31 -20.65 -13.18 10.40
C ASP A 31 -20.62 -12.41 9.06
N LEU A 32 -19.72 -11.41 8.96
CA LEU A 32 -19.56 -10.53 7.80
C LEU A 32 -20.78 -9.65 7.48
N ASN A 33 -21.63 -9.39 8.49
CA ASN A 33 -22.69 -8.41 8.37
C ASN A 33 -22.08 -7.00 8.46
N TRP A 34 -22.51 -6.14 7.55
CA TRP A 34 -22.05 -4.76 7.44
C TRP A 34 -23.05 -3.79 8.08
N TYR A 35 -22.57 -3.00 9.04
CA TYR A 35 -23.33 -1.98 9.76
C TYR A 35 -22.77 -0.56 9.53
N GLY A 36 -21.91 -0.41 8.53
CA GLY A 36 -21.40 0.89 8.11
C GLY A 36 -22.34 1.63 7.16
N LYS A 37 -21.92 2.84 6.80
CA LYS A 37 -22.63 3.69 5.85
C LYS A 37 -22.33 3.23 4.42
N GLU A 38 -23.16 3.71 3.48
CA GLU A 38 -22.97 3.51 2.04
C GLU A 38 -23.10 2.04 1.58
N ARG A 39 -22.31 1.64 0.58
CA ARG A 39 -22.30 0.27 0.04
C ARG A 39 -21.67 -0.72 1.02
N LYS A 40 -21.88 -2.01 0.77
CA LYS A 40 -21.13 -3.07 1.46
C LYS A 40 -19.62 -2.91 1.21
N ILE A 41 -18.82 -3.10 2.26
CA ILE A 41 -17.36 -3.16 2.20
C ILE A 41 -16.91 -4.30 1.27
N GLY A 42 -15.92 -4.04 0.42
CA GLY A 42 -15.41 -5.01 -0.58
C GLY A 42 -14.45 -6.03 0.04
N PHE A 43 -14.15 -7.11 -0.69
CA PHE A 43 -13.30 -8.19 -0.18
C PHE A 43 -11.89 -7.68 0.17
N ARG A 44 -11.28 -6.86 -0.68
CA ARG A 44 -9.99 -6.20 -0.38
C ARG A 44 -10.03 -5.40 0.92
N GLU A 45 -11.05 -4.57 1.11
CA GLU A 45 -11.14 -3.71 2.30
C GLU A 45 -11.44 -4.51 3.58
N ILE A 46 -12.17 -5.62 3.48
CA ILE A 46 -12.33 -6.60 4.58
C ILE A 46 -10.97 -7.16 5.00
N MET A 47 -10.10 -7.47 4.04
CA MET A 47 -8.76 -8.01 4.34
C MET A 47 -7.86 -6.96 4.99
N TRP A 48 -7.94 -5.70 4.56
CA TRP A 48 -7.25 -4.59 5.24
C TRP A 48 -7.79 -4.31 6.64
N HIS A 49 -9.10 -4.44 6.84
CA HIS A 49 -9.74 -4.31 8.15
C HIS A 49 -9.16 -5.30 9.18
N CYS A 50 -8.69 -6.46 8.74
CA CYS A 50 -8.09 -7.46 9.62
C CYS A 50 -6.71 -7.04 10.17
N LEU A 51 -5.97 -6.14 9.51
CA LEU A 51 -4.64 -5.72 9.96
C LEU A 51 -4.68 -5.02 11.34
N PRO A 52 -5.51 -3.98 11.56
CA PRO A 52 -5.68 -3.41 12.90
C PRO A 52 -6.25 -4.39 13.92
N LEU A 53 -7.15 -5.30 13.51
CA LEU A 53 -7.75 -6.25 14.44
C LEU A 53 -6.73 -7.26 14.98
N LEU A 54 -5.84 -7.77 14.12
CA LEU A 54 -4.78 -8.70 14.51
C LEU A 54 -3.71 -8.05 15.40
N ASP A 55 -3.47 -6.75 15.24
CA ASP A 55 -2.60 -5.97 16.12
C ASP A 55 -3.22 -5.72 17.52
N GLY A 56 -4.55 -5.81 17.63
CA GLY A 56 -5.33 -5.50 18.82
C GLY A 56 -5.28 -6.55 19.94
N ASP A 57 -6.33 -6.53 20.76
CA ASP A 57 -6.53 -7.45 21.89
C ASP A 57 -7.09 -8.81 21.46
N GLU A 58 -7.25 -9.74 22.41
CA GLU A 58 -7.74 -11.10 22.16
C GLU A 58 -9.13 -11.12 21.48
N ARG A 59 -10.00 -10.18 21.85
CA ARG A 59 -11.32 -10.02 21.21
C ARG A 59 -11.17 -9.63 19.74
N SER A 60 -10.29 -8.69 19.43
CA SER A 60 -9.99 -8.26 18.05
C SER A 60 -9.32 -9.36 17.23
N ILE A 61 -8.38 -10.11 17.82
CA ILE A 61 -7.74 -11.25 17.17
C ILE A 61 -8.76 -12.34 16.83
N THR A 62 -9.69 -12.64 17.75
CA THR A 62 -10.76 -13.60 17.53
C THR A 62 -11.67 -13.17 16.37
N ARG A 63 -12.08 -11.89 16.35
CA ARG A 63 -12.87 -11.28 15.27
C ARG A 63 -12.18 -11.40 13.92
N ALA A 64 -10.89 -11.05 13.84
CA ALA A 64 -10.11 -11.14 12.61
C ALA A 64 -10.07 -12.57 12.06
N ASN A 65 -9.83 -13.57 12.93
CA ASN A 65 -9.79 -14.97 12.51
C ASN A 65 -11.15 -15.42 11.93
N ARG A 66 -12.28 -15.07 12.58
CA ARG A 66 -13.61 -15.40 12.07
C ARG A 66 -13.90 -14.74 10.73
N ILE A 67 -13.56 -13.45 10.59
CA ILE A 67 -13.71 -12.70 9.33
C ILE A 67 -12.92 -13.36 8.20
N ILE A 68 -11.62 -13.62 8.41
CA ILE A 68 -10.76 -14.22 7.39
C ILE A 68 -11.24 -15.63 7.05
N GLU A 69 -11.71 -16.40 8.03
CA GLU A 69 -12.27 -17.73 7.82
C GLU A 69 -13.56 -17.69 6.98
N GLY A 70 -14.46 -16.74 7.26
CA GLY A 70 -15.75 -16.61 6.59
C GLY A 70 -15.72 -15.96 5.22
N VAL A 71 -14.75 -15.07 4.94
CA VAL A 71 -14.78 -14.25 3.73
C VAL A 71 -14.53 -15.08 2.47
N SER A 72 -15.36 -14.93 1.44
CA SER A 72 -15.13 -15.59 0.15
C SER A 72 -13.93 -14.97 -0.55
N LEU A 73 -12.97 -15.81 -0.94
CA LEU A 73 -11.78 -15.39 -1.68
C LEU A 73 -12.16 -15.08 -3.14
N LYS A 74 -11.66 -13.96 -3.66
CA LYS A 74 -11.86 -13.51 -5.05
C LYS A 74 -10.51 -13.19 -5.70
N VAL A 75 -10.49 -13.12 -7.02
CA VAL A 75 -9.34 -12.56 -7.75
C VAL A 75 -9.23 -11.07 -7.42
N CYS A 76 -8.06 -10.66 -6.93
CA CYS A 76 -7.76 -9.28 -6.54
C CYS A 76 -6.25 -9.04 -6.63
N HIS A 77 -5.83 -7.86 -7.10
CA HIS A 77 -4.41 -7.51 -7.20
C HIS A 77 -3.76 -7.15 -5.86
N PHE A 78 -4.56 -6.71 -4.87
CA PHE A 78 -4.06 -6.22 -3.58
C PHE A 78 -4.03 -7.29 -2.48
N THR A 79 -5.01 -8.19 -2.51
CA THR A 79 -5.22 -9.12 -1.40
C THR A 79 -4.13 -10.19 -1.26
N PRO A 80 -3.47 -10.71 -2.32
CA PRO A 80 -2.34 -11.63 -2.16
C PRO A 80 -1.21 -11.03 -1.32
N MET A 81 -0.84 -9.77 -1.58
CA MET A 81 0.11 -9.04 -0.75
C MET A 81 -0.40 -8.89 0.69
N THR A 82 -1.66 -8.49 0.89
CA THR A 82 -2.23 -8.34 2.25
C THR A 82 -2.23 -9.67 3.02
N SER A 83 -2.47 -10.78 2.33
CA SER A 83 -2.47 -12.13 2.91
C SER A 83 -1.07 -12.53 3.36
N LEU A 84 -0.05 -12.23 2.56
CA LEU A 84 1.36 -12.39 2.95
C LEU A 84 1.71 -11.51 4.15
N GLN A 85 1.30 -10.23 4.16
CA GLN A 85 1.54 -9.34 5.29
C GLN A 85 0.93 -9.88 6.59
N ILE A 86 -0.29 -10.41 6.53
CA ILE A 86 -0.96 -11.05 7.68
C ILE A 86 -0.14 -12.26 8.18
N LEU A 87 0.26 -13.15 7.27
CA LEU A 87 1.08 -14.32 7.62
C LEU A 87 2.46 -13.95 8.14
N LEU A 88 3.08 -12.89 7.65
CA LEU A 88 4.41 -12.45 8.08
C LEU A 88 4.38 -11.78 9.46
N LYS A 89 3.36 -10.94 9.71
CA LYS A 89 3.28 -10.09 10.91
C LYS A 89 2.59 -10.76 12.09
N TYR A 90 1.60 -11.61 11.83
CA TYR A 90 0.66 -12.05 12.85
C TYR A 90 0.47 -13.57 12.89
N LYS A 91 1.38 -14.38 12.33
CA LYS A 91 1.23 -15.84 12.24
C LYS A 91 0.87 -16.49 13.58
N ASP A 92 1.48 -16.03 14.66
CA ASP A 92 1.30 -16.49 16.04
C ASP A 92 -0.09 -16.15 16.61
N ARG A 93 -0.82 -15.25 15.96
CA ARG A 93 -2.18 -14.81 16.33
C ARG A 93 -3.26 -15.44 15.43
N LEU A 94 -2.88 -16.30 14.49
CA LEU A 94 -3.81 -16.92 13.55
C LEU A 94 -4.12 -18.37 13.95
N THR A 95 -5.35 -18.78 13.70
CA THR A 95 -5.72 -20.20 13.75
C THR A 95 -5.08 -20.93 12.58
N LYS A 96 -4.87 -22.25 12.75
CA LYS A 96 -4.34 -23.10 11.67
C LYS A 96 -5.20 -23.04 10.40
N LYS A 97 -6.52 -22.99 10.56
CA LYS A 97 -7.47 -22.88 9.43
C LYS A 97 -7.28 -21.60 8.63
N VAL A 98 -7.08 -20.47 9.31
CA VAL A 98 -6.80 -19.19 8.65
C VAL A 98 -5.44 -19.22 7.96
N ILE A 99 -4.40 -19.76 8.61
CA ILE A 99 -3.08 -19.92 7.98
C ILE A 99 -3.19 -20.71 6.66
N ASP A 100 -3.84 -21.88 6.71
CA ASP A 100 -4.00 -22.74 5.53
C ASP A 100 -4.79 -22.05 4.41
N LYS A 101 -5.86 -21.33 4.77
CA LYS A 101 -6.66 -20.57 3.82
C LYS A 101 -5.84 -19.49 3.11
N LEU A 102 -5.04 -18.72 3.86
CA LEU A 102 -4.21 -17.66 3.30
C LEU A 102 -3.06 -18.23 2.45
N GLU A 103 -2.38 -19.28 2.92
CA GLU A 103 -1.30 -19.92 2.17
C GLU A 103 -1.81 -20.49 0.83
N ASN A 104 -2.99 -21.11 0.82
CA ASN A 104 -3.61 -21.60 -0.42
C ASN A 104 -3.99 -20.44 -1.36
N TYR A 105 -4.63 -19.39 -0.84
CA TYR A 105 -4.99 -18.22 -1.63
C TYR A 105 -3.78 -17.56 -2.30
N ILE A 106 -2.67 -17.43 -1.56
CA ILE A 106 -1.43 -16.88 -2.10
C ILE A 106 -0.92 -17.77 -3.24
N LYS A 107 -0.83 -19.08 -3.02
CA LYS A 107 -0.36 -20.04 -4.04
C LYS A 107 -1.21 -19.99 -5.31
N ASP A 108 -2.53 -19.94 -5.16
CA ASP A 108 -3.47 -19.85 -6.28
C ASP A 108 -3.31 -18.54 -7.08
N SER A 109 -2.80 -17.49 -6.43
CA SER A 109 -2.56 -16.18 -7.05
C SER A 109 -1.20 -16.07 -7.76
N LEU A 110 -0.25 -16.97 -7.48
CA LEU A 110 1.12 -16.90 -8.02
C LEU A 110 1.21 -16.98 -9.55
N PRO A 111 0.46 -17.85 -10.26
CA PRO A 111 0.52 -17.91 -11.73
C PRO A 111 0.11 -16.59 -12.38
N ALA A 112 -0.97 -15.97 -11.89
CA ALA A 112 -1.43 -14.67 -12.36
C ALA A 112 -0.40 -13.57 -12.03
N ALA A 113 0.17 -13.60 -10.83
CA ALA A 113 1.21 -12.67 -10.42
C ALA A 113 2.46 -12.77 -11.29
N ALA A 114 2.88 -13.99 -11.67
CA ALA A 114 4.06 -14.27 -12.48
C ALA A 114 3.87 -13.94 -13.97
N SER A 115 2.61 -13.79 -14.43
CA SER A 115 2.27 -13.52 -15.84
C SER A 115 3.10 -12.38 -16.45
N ASP A 116 3.54 -12.59 -17.69
CA ASP A 116 4.24 -11.55 -18.46
C ASP A 116 3.32 -10.39 -18.89
N ASN A 117 2.00 -10.55 -18.73
CA ASN A 117 1.03 -9.47 -18.97
C ASN A 117 1.01 -8.43 -17.83
N ILE A 118 1.64 -8.72 -16.69
CA ILE A 118 1.78 -7.77 -15.58
C ILE A 118 3.25 -7.35 -15.46
N HIS A 119 3.61 -6.20 -16.03
CA HIS A 119 5.00 -5.76 -16.15
C HIS A 119 5.13 -4.25 -15.92
N PHE A 120 6.33 -3.77 -15.54
CA PHE A 120 6.58 -2.34 -15.26
C PHE A 120 6.59 -1.43 -16.49
N THR A 121 6.32 -1.98 -17.67
CA THR A 121 6.07 -1.17 -18.87
C THR A 121 4.58 -1.13 -19.25
N MET A 122 3.71 -1.58 -18.35
CA MET A 122 2.26 -1.40 -18.45
C MET A 122 1.85 -0.21 -17.57
N TYR A 123 0.78 0.49 -17.93
CA TYR A 123 0.36 1.73 -17.27
C TYR A 123 0.05 1.62 -15.75
N ASN A 124 -0.25 0.41 -15.25
CA ASN A 124 -0.63 0.14 -13.85
C ASN A 124 0.53 -0.45 -13.02
N ASP A 125 1.56 0.35 -12.75
CA ASP A 125 2.76 -0.08 -12.01
C ASP A 125 2.47 -0.64 -10.62
N ASN A 126 1.40 -0.19 -9.96
CA ASN A 126 0.98 -0.65 -8.63
C ASN A 126 0.75 -2.16 -8.62
N PHE A 127 0.14 -2.71 -9.69
CA PHE A 127 -0.06 -4.16 -9.82
C PHE A 127 1.26 -4.89 -10.02
N ALA A 128 2.14 -4.38 -10.89
CA ALA A 128 3.46 -4.96 -11.10
C ALA A 128 4.30 -4.94 -9.81
N THR A 129 4.21 -3.87 -9.04
CA THR A 129 4.90 -3.71 -7.76
C THR A 129 4.38 -4.70 -6.72
N MET A 130 3.05 -4.80 -6.53
CA MET A 130 2.45 -5.74 -5.56
C MET A 130 2.69 -7.20 -5.94
N ASN A 131 2.66 -7.53 -7.23
CA ASN A 131 3.01 -8.86 -7.71
C ASN A 131 4.49 -9.16 -7.49
N THR A 132 5.39 -8.19 -7.69
CA THR A 132 6.82 -8.36 -7.41
C THR A 132 7.05 -8.70 -5.94
N PHE A 133 6.42 -7.98 -5.01
CA PHE A 133 6.47 -8.31 -3.59
C PHE A 133 5.95 -9.72 -3.32
N THR A 134 4.78 -10.04 -3.88
CA THR A 134 4.12 -11.33 -3.68
C THR A 134 5.00 -12.49 -4.16
N LEU A 135 5.59 -12.39 -5.35
CA LEU A 135 6.45 -13.42 -5.93
C LEU A 135 7.75 -13.60 -5.13
N LEU A 136 8.45 -12.51 -4.77
CA LEU A 136 9.70 -12.60 -4.02
C LEU A 136 9.46 -13.24 -2.64
N VAL A 137 8.50 -12.71 -1.89
CA VAL A 137 8.23 -13.19 -0.53
C VAL A 137 7.63 -14.59 -0.53
N ALA A 138 6.66 -14.89 -1.41
CA ALA A 138 6.08 -16.23 -1.48
C ALA A 138 7.10 -17.27 -1.98
N GLY A 139 7.95 -16.91 -2.94
CA GLY A 139 9.04 -17.77 -3.41
C GLY A 139 9.97 -18.18 -2.27
N GLU A 140 10.39 -17.24 -1.42
CA GLU A 140 11.17 -17.55 -0.21
C GLU A 140 10.36 -18.34 0.83
N MET A 141 9.11 -17.96 1.06
CA MET A 141 8.25 -18.56 2.09
C MET A 141 7.92 -20.02 1.78
N PHE A 142 7.70 -20.36 0.51
CA PHE A 142 7.34 -21.71 0.06
C PHE A 142 8.51 -22.50 -0.54
N GLY A 143 9.71 -21.90 -0.61
CA GLY A 143 10.90 -22.54 -1.17
C GLY A 143 10.84 -22.74 -2.68
N ASP A 144 10.05 -21.92 -3.38
CA ASP A 144 9.87 -21.98 -4.83
C ASP A 144 10.80 -20.98 -5.54
N LYS A 145 11.87 -21.52 -6.14
CA LYS A 145 12.87 -20.73 -6.84
C LYS A 145 12.36 -20.15 -8.15
N GLU A 146 11.44 -20.81 -8.85
CA GLU A 146 10.93 -20.32 -10.14
C GLU A 146 10.06 -19.08 -9.90
N ILE A 147 9.20 -19.15 -8.88
CA ILE A 147 8.39 -18.01 -8.43
C ILE A 147 9.27 -16.85 -7.94
N PHE A 148 10.29 -17.14 -7.12
CA PHE A 148 11.24 -16.12 -6.69
C PHE A 148 11.93 -15.45 -7.90
N ASN A 149 12.41 -16.24 -8.86
CA ASN A 149 13.07 -15.73 -10.07
C ASN A 149 12.12 -14.88 -10.94
N ALA A 150 10.83 -15.22 -11.00
CA ALA A 150 9.83 -14.39 -11.66
C ALA A 150 9.68 -13.02 -10.97
N GLY A 151 9.72 -12.97 -9.64
CA GLY A 151 9.78 -11.73 -8.87
C GLY A 151 11.04 -10.93 -9.18
N MET A 152 12.21 -11.57 -9.20
CA MET A 152 13.48 -10.92 -9.54
C MET A 152 13.52 -10.36 -10.96
N LYS A 153 12.91 -11.05 -11.93
CA LYS A 153 12.74 -10.54 -13.30
C LYS A 153 11.98 -9.22 -13.28
N LYS A 154 10.85 -9.14 -12.58
CA LYS A 154 10.02 -7.93 -12.50
C LYS A 154 10.72 -6.80 -11.73
N LEU A 155 11.39 -7.10 -10.61
CA LEU A 155 12.14 -6.08 -9.88
C LEU A 155 13.27 -5.48 -10.74
N ASN A 156 13.93 -6.29 -11.57
CA ASN A 156 14.89 -5.79 -12.55
C ASN A 156 14.23 -4.95 -13.66
N GLN A 157 13.02 -5.28 -14.10
CA GLN A 157 12.27 -4.42 -15.04
C GLN A 157 11.99 -3.04 -14.44
N LEU A 158 11.57 -2.96 -13.16
CA LEU A 158 11.39 -1.67 -12.48
C LEU A 158 12.69 -0.87 -12.44
N LYS A 159 13.82 -1.51 -12.09
CA LYS A 159 15.14 -0.87 -12.12
C LYS A 159 15.42 -0.26 -13.49
N GLU A 160 15.19 -1.02 -14.55
CA GLU A 160 15.42 -0.57 -15.92
C GLU A 160 14.53 0.63 -16.30
N VAL A 161 13.25 0.60 -15.93
CA VAL A 161 12.32 1.73 -16.13
C VAL A 161 12.83 2.97 -15.37
N LEU A 162 13.12 2.84 -14.08
CA LEU A 162 13.60 3.95 -13.26
C LEU A 162 14.93 4.52 -13.75
N MET A 163 15.83 3.68 -14.28
CA MET A 163 17.09 4.13 -14.87
C MET A 163 16.91 4.91 -16.19
N ARG A 164 15.95 4.51 -17.03
CA ARG A 164 15.67 5.20 -18.31
C ARG A 164 14.87 6.48 -18.12
N CYS A 165 13.86 6.43 -17.25
CA CYS A 165 12.79 7.42 -17.14
C CYS A 165 12.96 8.36 -15.94
N GLY A 166 13.54 7.84 -14.86
CA GLY A 166 13.52 8.54 -13.57
C GLY A 166 12.12 8.62 -12.96
N THR A 167 11.15 7.86 -13.41
CA THR A 167 9.86 7.76 -12.74
C THR A 167 9.14 6.51 -13.24
N ILE A 168 8.13 6.08 -12.51
CA ILE A 168 7.21 5.04 -12.96
C ILE A 168 6.14 5.64 -13.88
N MET A 169 5.37 4.83 -14.60
CA MET A 169 4.27 5.33 -15.44
C MET A 169 3.15 5.96 -14.59
N GLU A 170 2.94 5.45 -13.37
CA GLU A 170 2.04 6.04 -12.37
C GLU A 170 2.61 7.28 -11.66
N TYR A 171 3.49 8.03 -12.33
CA TYR A 171 4.19 9.17 -11.77
C TYR A 171 3.26 10.20 -11.12
N CYS A 172 3.73 10.70 -9.97
CA CYS A 172 3.09 11.75 -9.19
C CYS A 172 1.65 11.44 -8.78
N SER A 173 1.19 10.18 -8.83
CA SER A 173 -0.17 9.85 -8.41
C SER A 173 -0.33 9.95 -6.90
N ALA A 174 -1.19 10.86 -6.42
CA ALA A 174 -1.49 10.97 -4.99
C ALA A 174 -2.10 9.68 -4.39
N THR A 175 -2.74 8.86 -5.24
CA THR A 175 -3.24 7.52 -4.87
C THR A 175 -2.16 6.45 -4.99
N TYR A 176 -1.46 6.35 -6.12
CA TYR A 176 -0.65 5.17 -6.45
C TYR A 176 0.85 5.31 -6.12
N THR A 177 1.40 6.53 -6.06
CA THR A 177 2.75 6.76 -5.56
C THR A 177 2.93 6.19 -4.14
N PRO A 178 2.05 6.43 -3.14
CA PRO A 178 2.20 5.80 -1.82
C PRO A 178 2.01 4.28 -1.85
N VAL A 179 1.16 3.75 -2.73
CA VAL A 179 0.97 2.29 -2.89
C VAL A 179 2.25 1.59 -3.33
N SER A 180 2.88 2.08 -4.40
CA SER A 180 4.11 1.51 -4.93
C SER A 180 5.27 1.71 -3.94
N THR A 181 5.33 2.87 -3.28
CA THR A 181 6.36 3.14 -2.25
C THR A 181 6.23 2.19 -1.06
N HIS A 182 5.01 2.04 -0.51
CA HIS A 182 4.72 1.09 0.58
C HIS A 182 5.06 -0.35 0.19
N THR A 183 4.77 -0.74 -1.05
CA THR A 183 5.06 -2.10 -1.51
C THR A 183 6.56 -2.37 -1.60
N LEU A 184 7.34 -1.43 -2.12
CA LEU A 184 8.81 -1.53 -2.15
C LEU A 184 9.40 -1.57 -0.74
N ALA A 185 8.83 -0.78 0.17
CA ALA A 185 9.20 -0.81 1.58
C ALA A 185 8.98 -2.18 2.22
N GLU A 186 7.85 -2.82 1.95
CA GLU A 186 7.57 -4.17 2.43
C GLU A 186 8.53 -5.19 1.82
N MET A 187 9.00 -5.02 0.59
CA MET A 187 10.08 -5.85 0.04
C MET A 187 11.37 -5.68 0.87
N VAL A 188 11.75 -4.46 1.22
CA VAL A 188 12.91 -4.19 2.09
C VAL A 188 12.73 -4.83 3.47
N ASN A 189 11.52 -4.82 4.01
CA ASN A 189 11.20 -5.40 5.32
C ASN A 189 11.30 -6.93 5.33
N TYR A 190 10.79 -7.62 4.29
CA TYR A 190 10.52 -9.06 4.35
C TYR A 190 11.38 -9.95 3.46
N VAL A 191 11.94 -9.44 2.36
CA VAL A 191 12.80 -10.24 1.48
C VAL A 191 14.13 -10.51 2.16
N LYS A 192 14.57 -11.77 2.15
CA LYS A 192 15.81 -12.22 2.79
C LYS A 192 17.01 -12.19 1.84
N ASP A 193 16.77 -12.46 0.57
CA ASP A 193 17.80 -12.36 -0.46
C ASP A 193 18.39 -10.95 -0.52
N SER A 194 19.72 -10.88 -0.39
CA SER A 194 20.42 -9.60 -0.26
C SER A 194 20.39 -8.77 -1.54
N GLU A 195 20.38 -9.40 -2.71
CA GLU A 195 20.35 -8.70 -3.99
C GLU A 195 18.98 -8.07 -4.20
N ALA A 196 17.92 -8.87 -4.04
CA ALA A 196 16.53 -8.43 -4.13
C ALA A 196 16.23 -7.30 -3.14
N LYS A 197 16.64 -7.47 -1.87
CA LYS A 197 16.45 -6.45 -0.82
C LYS A 197 17.19 -5.15 -1.13
N ASN A 198 18.44 -5.23 -1.57
CA ASN A 198 19.22 -4.05 -1.94
C ASN A 198 18.63 -3.32 -3.15
N LEU A 199 18.14 -4.07 -4.13
CA LEU A 199 17.50 -3.48 -5.30
C LEU A 199 16.15 -2.83 -4.95
N ALA A 200 15.32 -3.49 -4.14
CA ALA A 200 14.09 -2.91 -3.63
C ALA A 200 14.33 -1.61 -2.85
N ARG A 201 15.40 -1.54 -2.05
CA ARG A 201 15.80 -0.32 -1.33
C ARG A 201 16.13 0.83 -2.27
N GLN A 202 16.87 0.57 -3.34
CA GLN A 202 17.20 1.59 -4.35
C GLN A 202 15.94 2.07 -5.09
N CYS A 203 15.02 1.16 -5.41
CA CYS A 203 13.73 1.50 -6.00
C CYS A 203 12.87 2.33 -5.03
N GLU A 204 12.82 1.97 -3.75
CA GLU A 204 12.08 2.72 -2.73
C GLU A 204 12.65 4.14 -2.57
N GLU A 205 13.98 4.27 -2.48
CA GLU A 205 14.67 5.57 -2.47
C GLU A 205 14.29 6.41 -3.69
N ARG A 206 14.17 5.80 -4.87
CA ARG A 206 13.74 6.53 -6.08
C ARG A 206 12.30 7.02 -6.00
N MET A 207 11.41 6.27 -5.36
CA MET A 207 10.04 6.70 -5.10
C MET A 207 10.00 7.84 -4.08
N TRP A 208 10.85 7.79 -3.05
CA TRP A 208 11.03 8.91 -2.12
C TRP A 208 11.53 10.18 -2.82
N ALA A 209 12.40 10.04 -3.83
CA ALA A 209 12.84 11.17 -4.61
C ALA A 209 11.66 11.80 -5.37
N GLU A 210 10.78 10.99 -5.95
CA GLU A 210 9.57 11.47 -6.62
C GLU A 210 8.64 12.25 -5.68
N ILE A 211 8.36 11.68 -4.50
CA ILE A 211 7.59 12.33 -3.44
C ILE A 211 8.26 13.65 -3.04
N ALA A 212 9.56 13.62 -2.72
CA ALA A 212 10.31 14.79 -2.27
C ALA A 212 10.34 15.90 -3.33
N THR A 213 10.47 15.56 -4.62
CA THR A 213 10.49 16.55 -5.70
C THR A 213 9.12 17.17 -5.96
N HIS A 214 8.03 16.40 -5.85
CA HIS A 214 6.68 16.88 -6.16
C HIS A 214 5.95 17.47 -4.95
N TYR A 215 6.27 17.09 -3.71
CA TYR A 215 5.53 17.54 -2.52
C TYR A 215 5.63 19.05 -2.28
N HIS A 216 4.54 19.78 -2.38
CA HIS A 216 4.49 21.20 -2.12
C HIS A 216 4.05 21.46 -0.68
N ALA A 217 5.01 21.60 0.24
CA ALA A 217 4.75 21.75 1.68
C ALA A 217 3.72 22.84 2.03
N PRO A 218 3.68 24.03 1.39
CA PRO A 218 2.67 25.04 1.70
C PRO A 218 1.22 24.61 1.41
N THR A 219 0.99 23.70 0.47
CA THR A 219 -0.34 23.14 0.22
C THR A 219 -0.51 21.75 0.82
N ALA A 220 0.58 21.09 1.23
CA ALA A 220 0.61 19.71 1.72
C ALA A 220 0.19 18.64 0.69
N HIS A 221 0.29 18.96 -0.60
CA HIS A 221 -0.09 18.06 -1.72
C HIS A 221 1.06 17.91 -2.71
N LEU A 222 1.00 16.92 -3.60
CA LEU A 222 1.92 16.83 -4.74
C LEU A 222 1.57 17.90 -5.78
N ALA A 223 2.58 18.62 -6.24
CA ALA A 223 2.51 19.48 -7.42
C ALA A 223 2.73 18.62 -8.67
N GLY A 224 1.82 18.75 -9.65
CA GLY A 224 1.75 17.90 -10.84
C GLY A 224 2.88 18.07 -11.86
N PRO A 225 2.73 17.48 -13.07
CA PRO A 225 1.58 16.73 -13.58
C PRO A 225 1.42 15.35 -12.92
N HIS A 226 0.19 14.85 -12.83
CA HIS A 226 -0.13 13.49 -12.36
C HIS A 226 -0.46 12.61 -13.57
N SER A 227 0.10 11.40 -13.65
CA SER A 227 -0.33 10.46 -14.69
C SER A 227 -1.69 9.84 -14.38
N ARG A 228 -1.94 9.56 -13.09
CA ARG A 228 -3.23 9.10 -12.56
C ARG A 228 -3.64 9.95 -11.37
N ALA A 229 -4.81 10.56 -11.46
CA ALA A 229 -5.40 11.35 -10.39
C ALA A 229 -6.93 11.25 -10.42
N TYR A 230 -7.54 11.46 -9.26
CA TYR A 230 -8.96 11.63 -9.07
C TYR A 230 -9.28 13.10 -8.81
N MET A 231 -10.56 13.46 -8.96
CA MET A 231 -11.02 14.84 -8.71
C MET A 231 -10.58 15.35 -7.33
N ILE A 232 -10.53 14.45 -6.35
CA ILE A 232 -10.18 14.78 -4.97
C ILE A 232 -8.72 15.24 -4.82
N ASP A 233 -7.81 14.67 -5.61
CA ASP A 233 -6.39 15.01 -5.59
C ASP A 233 -6.16 16.43 -6.12
N SER A 234 -7.02 16.87 -7.04
CA SER A 234 -6.95 18.20 -7.66
C SER A 234 -7.55 19.32 -6.82
N VAL A 235 -8.40 19.00 -5.83
CA VAL A 235 -9.05 19.99 -4.97
C VAL A 235 -8.41 20.13 -3.59
N GLY A 236 -7.25 19.49 -3.38
CA GLY A 236 -6.45 19.68 -2.16
C GLY A 236 -7.03 18.98 -0.93
N HIS A 237 -7.56 17.78 -1.10
CA HIS A 237 -8.14 16.99 -0.01
C HIS A 237 -7.15 15.95 0.57
N PRO A 238 -7.13 15.74 1.91
CA PRO A 238 -6.35 14.67 2.55
C PRO A 238 -6.64 13.28 1.98
N HIS A 239 -5.71 12.66 1.27
CA HIS A 239 -5.87 11.32 0.66
C HIS A 239 -4.84 10.31 1.21
N ASN A 240 -4.69 9.15 0.56
CA ASN A 240 -3.74 8.08 0.85
C ASN A 240 -2.32 8.59 1.10
N LEU A 241 -1.85 9.53 0.28
CA LEU A 241 -0.55 10.14 0.48
C LEU A 241 -0.43 10.86 1.82
N ALA A 242 -1.48 11.55 2.29
CA ALA A 242 -1.42 12.26 3.57
C ALA A 242 -1.27 11.28 4.74
N SER A 243 -2.02 10.17 4.73
CA SER A 243 -1.86 9.09 5.71
C SER A 243 -0.46 8.48 5.69
N PHE A 244 0.05 8.23 4.48
CA PHE A 244 1.39 7.69 4.29
C PHE A 244 2.48 8.65 4.79
N LEU A 245 2.42 9.93 4.41
CA LEU A 245 3.38 10.95 4.86
C LEU A 245 3.32 11.19 6.36
N TYR A 246 2.14 11.11 6.98
CA TYR A 246 2.02 11.22 8.43
C TYR A 246 2.67 10.04 9.15
N LEU A 247 2.50 8.81 8.64
CA LEU A 247 3.22 7.63 9.15
C LEU A 247 4.74 7.86 9.15
N VAL A 248 5.26 8.57 8.15
CA VAL A 248 6.70 8.78 7.91
C VAL A 248 7.24 9.95 8.73
N PHE A 249 6.62 11.13 8.59
CA PHE A 249 7.13 12.41 9.09
C PHE A 249 6.36 12.99 10.28
N GLY A 250 5.13 12.55 10.52
CA GLY A 250 4.37 12.87 11.74
C GLY A 250 4.01 14.33 11.74
N GLU A 251 4.20 15.02 12.87
CA GLU A 251 3.89 16.46 13.00
C GLU A 251 4.81 17.37 12.15
N LYS A 252 5.77 16.82 11.41
CA LYS A 252 6.56 17.59 10.43
C LYS A 252 5.80 17.84 9.13
N VAL A 253 4.74 17.07 8.84
CA VAL A 253 3.83 17.36 7.71
C VAL A 253 2.58 18.05 8.21
N PHE A 254 2.02 18.92 7.36
CA PHE A 254 0.88 19.76 7.75
C PHE A 254 -0.42 18.97 7.97
N ILE A 255 -0.71 17.97 7.13
CA ILE A 255 -1.93 17.17 7.25
C ILE A 255 -1.72 16.07 8.29
N ASN A 256 -2.62 16.01 9.27
CA ASN A 256 -2.60 15.02 10.32
C ASN A 256 -3.89 14.16 10.25
N PRO A 257 -3.84 12.98 9.60
CA PRO A 257 -5.01 12.11 9.42
C PRO A 257 -5.64 11.67 10.75
N VAL A 258 -4.86 11.59 11.85
CA VAL A 258 -5.40 11.25 13.17
C VAL A 258 -6.39 12.32 13.64
N ASN A 259 -6.06 13.60 13.42
CA ASN A 259 -6.91 14.72 13.81
C ASN A 259 -7.99 15.04 12.76
N ASP A 260 -7.69 14.78 11.49
CA ASP A 260 -8.52 15.24 10.37
C ASP A 260 -9.45 14.15 9.81
N LEU A 261 -9.29 12.88 10.21
CA LEU A 261 -10.11 11.77 9.72
C LEU A 261 -10.76 10.94 10.82
N PHE A 262 -10.45 11.14 12.11
CA PHE A 262 -10.99 10.33 13.21
C PHE A 262 -11.64 11.17 14.34
N PRO A 263 -12.84 11.74 14.14
CA PRO A 263 -13.64 11.74 12.92
C PRO A 263 -13.31 12.94 12.01
N PRO A 264 -13.74 12.94 10.74
CA PRO A 264 -13.56 14.09 9.86
C PRO A 264 -14.26 15.34 10.37
N HIS A 265 -13.71 16.50 10.02
CA HIS A 265 -14.32 17.79 10.35
C HIS A 265 -15.68 17.96 9.67
N LYS A 266 -16.55 18.77 10.28
CA LYS A 266 -17.86 19.10 9.68
C LYS A 266 -17.64 19.74 8.30
N GLN A 267 -18.35 19.24 7.27
CA GLN A 267 -18.23 19.69 5.87
C GLN A 267 -16.89 19.41 5.19
N GLN A 268 -16.00 18.63 5.82
CA GLN A 268 -14.85 18.09 5.12
C GLN A 268 -15.36 17.23 3.96
N VAL A 269 -14.95 17.56 2.74
CA VAL A 269 -15.12 16.68 1.58
C VAL A 269 -14.34 15.40 1.90
N ILE A 270 -14.84 14.23 1.53
CA ILE A 270 -14.14 12.95 1.77
C ILE A 270 -14.10 12.20 0.43
N HIS A 271 -12.95 11.63 0.08
CA HIS A 271 -12.83 10.73 -1.06
C HIS A 271 -13.66 9.47 -0.87
N CYS A 272 -14.28 8.97 -1.94
CA CYS A 272 -14.98 7.69 -2.07
C CYS A 272 -15.13 6.88 -0.76
N GLY A 273 -16.11 7.24 0.07
CA GLY A 273 -16.52 6.47 1.24
C GLY A 273 -15.47 6.27 2.33
N LEU A 274 -15.62 7.01 3.43
CA LEU A 274 -14.72 6.99 4.59
C LEU A 274 -14.55 5.59 5.18
N GLU A 275 -15.69 4.94 5.49
CA GLU A 275 -15.76 3.63 6.16
C GLU A 275 -15.41 2.48 5.21
N ILE A 276 -15.69 2.65 3.91
CA ILE A 276 -15.64 1.56 2.91
C ILE A 276 -14.36 1.53 2.08
N LEU A 277 -13.52 2.56 2.14
CA LEU A 277 -12.29 2.63 1.35
C LEU A 277 -11.19 3.43 2.06
N MET A 278 -11.45 4.69 2.41
CA MET A 278 -10.38 5.60 2.84
C MET A 278 -9.67 5.14 4.13
N TRP A 279 -10.43 4.79 5.16
CA TRP A 279 -9.86 4.26 6.40
C TRP A 279 -9.21 2.88 6.21
N PRO A 280 -9.87 1.88 5.57
CA PRO A 280 -9.23 0.60 5.24
C PRO A 280 -7.90 0.75 4.47
N ASN A 281 -7.86 1.64 3.48
CA ASN A 281 -6.66 1.89 2.68
C ASN A 281 -5.56 2.54 3.53
N SER A 282 -5.92 3.54 4.34
CA SER A 282 -4.97 4.20 5.25
C SER A 282 -4.31 3.21 6.22
N VAL A 283 -5.05 2.27 6.81
CA VAL A 283 -4.47 1.26 7.72
C VAL A 283 -3.58 0.25 6.99
N TRP A 284 -3.86 -0.03 5.72
CA TRP A 284 -3.02 -0.89 4.90
C TRP A 284 -1.70 -0.19 4.52
N LEU A 285 -1.76 1.05 4.05
CA LEU A 285 -0.56 1.86 3.76
C LEU A 285 0.28 2.11 5.01
N CYS A 286 -0.35 2.20 6.18
CA CYS A 286 0.35 2.35 7.45
C CYS A 286 0.92 1.04 7.99
N SER A 287 0.72 -0.10 7.33
CA SER A 287 1.07 -1.40 7.91
C SER A 287 2.57 -1.72 7.89
N GLY A 288 3.35 -1.09 7.00
CA GLY A 288 4.77 -1.34 6.83
C GLY A 288 5.64 -0.23 7.41
N ASP A 289 6.88 -0.55 7.75
CA ASP A 289 7.92 0.46 7.97
C ASP A 289 8.52 0.82 6.60
N CYS A 290 8.85 2.08 6.33
CA CYS A 290 9.53 2.42 5.08
C CYS A 290 10.94 3.05 5.32
N HIS A 291 11.70 3.32 4.24
CA HIS A 291 13.15 3.65 4.21
C HIS A 291 13.59 4.92 3.39
N CYS A 292 12.83 6.03 3.32
CA CYS A 292 13.23 7.41 2.99
C CYS A 292 14.59 7.88 3.55
N PRO A 293 15.63 8.00 2.70
CA PRO A 293 16.91 8.55 3.11
C PRO A 293 16.83 9.96 3.68
N ASP A 294 17.68 10.26 4.67
CA ASP A 294 17.70 11.56 5.36
C ASP A 294 17.88 12.75 4.41
N TYR A 295 18.65 12.58 3.33
CA TYR A 295 18.85 13.64 2.35
C TYR A 295 17.58 13.93 1.53
N LEU A 296 16.75 12.91 1.26
CA LEU A 296 15.45 13.09 0.61
C LEU A 296 14.42 13.65 1.59
N ALA A 297 14.47 13.26 2.86
CA ALA A 297 13.67 13.89 3.90
C ALA A 297 13.99 15.37 4.05
N ASP A 298 15.27 15.77 3.96
CA ASP A 298 15.68 17.18 3.99
C ASP A 298 15.13 17.94 2.78
N ILE A 299 15.25 17.40 1.56
CA ILE A 299 14.64 18.01 0.35
C ILE A 299 13.12 18.13 0.52
N PHE A 300 12.46 17.07 0.97
CA PHE A 300 11.01 17.04 1.18
C PHE A 300 10.55 18.14 2.15
N LEU A 301 11.25 18.33 3.27
CA LEU A 301 10.87 19.28 4.32
C LEU A 301 11.31 20.72 4.03
N ASN A 302 12.46 20.91 3.38
CA ASN A 302 13.16 22.19 3.37
C ASN A 302 13.40 22.77 1.97
N LYS A 303 12.97 22.10 0.88
CA LYS A 303 13.16 22.66 -0.46
C LYS A 303 12.53 24.05 -0.60
N THR A 304 13.23 24.92 -1.32
CA THR A 304 12.79 26.27 -1.65
C THR A 304 12.06 26.30 -2.99
N PHE A 305 11.15 27.27 -3.16
CA PHE A 305 10.43 27.47 -4.41
C PHE A 305 10.92 28.73 -5.15
N PRO A 306 10.99 28.72 -6.49
CA PRO A 306 10.58 27.64 -7.39
C PRO A 306 11.52 26.43 -7.34
N TYR A 307 10.97 25.22 -7.52
CA TYR A 307 11.70 23.97 -7.61
C TYR A 307 11.38 23.31 -8.96
N SER A 308 12.39 22.80 -9.65
CA SER A 308 12.22 22.16 -10.97
C SER A 308 12.71 20.73 -10.95
N VAL A 309 11.92 19.84 -11.54
CA VAL A 309 12.25 18.43 -11.76
C VAL A 309 11.98 18.10 -13.22
N ILE A 310 12.87 17.32 -13.82
CA ILE A 310 12.73 16.84 -15.19
C ILE A 310 12.89 15.32 -15.14
N THR A 311 11.86 14.63 -15.60
CA THR A 311 11.83 13.18 -15.81
C THR A 311 11.25 12.90 -17.19
N THR A 312 11.43 11.68 -17.67
CA THR A 312 10.73 11.17 -18.84
C THR A 312 9.83 10.03 -18.40
N SER A 313 8.70 9.82 -19.07
CA SER A 313 7.88 8.63 -18.87
C SER A 313 7.66 7.98 -20.23
N GLU A 314 7.67 6.66 -20.25
CA GLU A 314 7.17 5.88 -21.37
C GLU A 314 5.77 5.37 -21.03
N CYS A 315 4.99 4.97 -22.02
CA CYS A 315 3.72 4.27 -21.85
C CYS A 315 3.55 3.34 -23.04
N LEU A 316 3.59 2.03 -22.80
CA LEU A 316 3.38 1.04 -23.86
C LEU A 316 1.94 0.54 -23.79
N PRO A 317 1.24 0.41 -24.94
CA PRO A 317 -0.04 -0.27 -24.95
C PRO A 317 0.17 -1.73 -24.55
N SER A 318 -0.64 -2.21 -23.60
CA SER A 318 -0.76 -3.63 -23.26
C SER A 318 -2.15 -4.10 -23.68
N PRO A 319 -2.33 -5.37 -24.13
CA PRO A 319 -3.65 -5.96 -24.15
C PRO A 319 -4.28 -5.83 -22.75
N GLU A 320 -5.52 -5.36 -22.70
CA GLU A 320 -6.25 -5.18 -21.44
C GLU A 320 -6.39 -6.55 -20.77
N TYR A 321 -5.75 -6.73 -19.62
CA TYR A 321 -5.90 -7.95 -18.84
C TYR A 321 -7.16 -7.81 -17.97
N ILE A 322 -8.34 -7.97 -18.58
CA ILE A 322 -9.61 -8.04 -17.86
C ILE A 322 -9.74 -9.46 -17.30
N TYR A 323 -9.71 -9.63 -15.98
CA TYR A 323 -10.14 -10.89 -15.37
C TYR A 323 -11.67 -10.91 -15.40
N GLU A 324 -12.26 -11.85 -16.16
CA GLU A 324 -13.72 -12.02 -16.26
C GLU A 324 -14.41 -12.17 -14.88
N ASP A 325 -13.68 -12.67 -13.88
CA ASP A 325 -14.15 -12.87 -12.49
C ASP A 325 -13.49 -11.94 -11.45
N SER A 326 -12.86 -10.82 -11.87
CA SER A 326 -12.30 -9.87 -10.91
C SER A 326 -13.39 -9.18 -10.09
N GLU A 327 -13.10 -8.96 -8.81
CA GLU A 327 -13.90 -8.00 -8.04
C GLU A 327 -13.79 -6.61 -8.68
N LEU A 328 -14.92 -5.91 -8.83
CA LEU A 328 -14.95 -4.51 -9.27
C LEU A 328 -13.98 -3.69 -8.41
N GLU A 329 -12.84 -3.31 -8.98
CA GLU A 329 -11.87 -2.48 -8.30
C GLU A 329 -12.36 -1.03 -8.32
N TYR A 330 -12.89 -0.58 -7.19
CA TYR A 330 -13.12 0.84 -7.01
C TYR A 330 -11.78 1.56 -6.85
N PRO A 331 -11.60 2.69 -7.54
CA PRO A 331 -10.39 3.49 -7.41
C PRO A 331 -10.12 3.83 -5.95
N ALA A 332 -8.88 3.60 -5.53
CA ALA A 332 -8.38 3.70 -4.16
C ALA A 332 -8.37 5.12 -3.58
#